data_AF-A0A3B0VQY1-F1
#
_entry.id   AF-A0A3B0VQY1-F1
#
_cell.length_a   1.000
_cell.length_b   1.000
_cell.length_c   1.000
_cell.angle_alpha   90.00
_cell.angle_beta   90.00
_cell.angle_gamma   90.00
#
_symmetry.space_group_name_H-M   'P 1'
#
loop_
_entity.id
_entity.type
_entity.pdbx_description
1 polymer ?
#
loop_
_entity_poly.entity_id
_entity_poly.type
_entity_poly.pdbx_seq_one_letter_code
_entity_poly.pdbx_strand_id
1 'polypeptide(L)'
;MNEGSYGTSGICPNTESVIQEGKNVYGITFAADDGEAWTEAQMIAAIEGVAAVDRKLWSAGGFRTIMGSVTFLRSSKTQWTDSNGNVHNIDYGAQTFGRTVEFYDPAFDVGSLDPNFRNNVVHEVGHVFNYAIATGSDADPYAELGQALGGTLPSRETFRDGLDPYPWQQNTRGDSMNSNGELYADGFLNWTYDSFNNEPEGVQISGWFDAQMSLWVSPSNP
;
A
#
# COMPACT_ATOMS: atom_id res chain seq x y z
N MET A 1 1.72 29.43 -40.75
CA MET A 1 0.74 29.09 -39.70
C MET A 1 1.46 28.13 -38.77
N ASN A 2 1.69 28.54 -37.52
CA ASN A 2 2.45 27.80 -36.52
C ASN A 2 1.60 26.69 -35.94
N GLU A 3 2.08 25.45 -36.02
CA GLU A 3 1.62 24.36 -35.17
C GLU A 3 2.43 24.39 -33.87
N GLY A 4 1.73 24.50 -32.75
CA GLY A 4 2.30 24.50 -31.41
C GLY A 4 2.77 23.10 -31.03
N SER A 5 4.05 22.99 -30.71
CA SER A 5 4.63 21.81 -30.05
C SER A 5 4.26 21.84 -28.56
N TYR A 6 3.42 20.89 -28.14
CA TYR A 6 3.20 20.57 -26.74
C TYR A 6 4.44 19.88 -26.18
N GLY A 7 5.28 20.64 -25.48
CA GLY A 7 6.36 20.09 -24.66
C GLY A 7 5.91 20.01 -23.20
N THR A 8 5.55 18.82 -22.72
CA THR A 8 5.68 18.42 -21.31
C THR A 8 5.79 16.90 -21.24
N SER A 9 6.96 16.36 -21.58
CA SER A 9 7.37 15.07 -21.01
C SER A 9 7.71 15.33 -19.54
N GLY A 10 6.77 15.05 -18.64
CA GLY A 10 7.07 14.94 -17.22
C GLY A 10 8.09 13.82 -17.05
N ILE A 11 9.37 14.18 -16.96
CA ILE A 11 10.43 13.24 -16.66
C ILE A 11 10.22 12.87 -15.19
N CYS A 12 9.67 11.68 -14.93
CA CYS A 12 9.81 11.06 -13.62
C CYS A 12 11.31 11.02 -13.29
N PRO A 13 11.76 11.59 -12.15
CA PRO A 13 13.17 11.57 -11.81
C PRO A 13 13.65 10.12 -11.73
N ASN A 14 14.86 9.86 -12.23
CA ASN A 14 15.47 8.55 -12.15
C ASN A 14 15.61 8.14 -10.66
N THR A 15 15.22 6.90 -10.34
CA THR A 15 15.16 6.40 -8.96
C THR A 15 16.49 6.56 -8.20
N GLU A 16 17.63 6.56 -8.89
CA GLU A 16 18.97 6.81 -8.34
C GLU A 16 19.14 8.21 -7.73
N SER A 17 18.64 9.28 -8.36
CA SER A 17 18.75 10.64 -7.80
C SER A 17 17.89 10.83 -6.54
N VAL A 18 16.79 10.08 -6.48
CA VAL A 18 15.78 10.14 -5.44
C VAL A 18 16.25 9.44 -4.14
N ILE A 19 17.13 8.44 -4.25
CA ILE A 19 17.70 7.72 -3.11
C ILE A 19 18.82 8.53 -2.42
N GLN A 20 19.60 9.32 -3.17
CA GLN A 20 20.75 10.06 -2.64
C GLN A 20 20.39 11.23 -1.70
N GLU A 21 19.18 11.76 -1.73
CA GLU A 21 18.78 12.93 -0.92
C GLU A 21 18.20 12.57 0.46
N GLY A 22 18.13 11.29 0.83
CA GLY A 22 17.62 10.86 2.15
C GLY A 22 16.12 11.15 2.39
N LYS A 23 15.44 11.70 1.39
CA LYS A 23 13.99 11.81 1.25
C LYS A 23 13.67 11.48 -0.19
N ASN A 24 13.06 10.34 -0.44
CA ASN A 24 12.57 10.09 -1.78
C ASN A 24 11.44 11.10 -2.12
N VAL A 25 11.13 11.30 -3.41
CA VAL A 25 10.10 12.26 -3.85
C VAL A 25 8.71 11.95 -3.28
N TYR A 26 8.52 10.78 -2.67
CA TYR A 26 7.28 10.34 -2.05
C TYR A 26 7.27 10.51 -0.52
N GLY A 27 8.31 11.09 0.09
CA GLY A 27 8.35 11.34 1.54
C GLY A 27 8.59 10.10 2.39
N ILE A 28 9.11 9.01 1.82
CA ILE A 28 9.49 7.80 2.55
C ILE A 28 10.86 8.01 3.21
N THR A 29 10.94 7.64 4.48
CA THR A 29 12.18 7.50 5.23
C THR A 29 12.48 6.02 5.41
N PHE A 30 13.67 5.57 4.99
CA PHE A 30 14.13 4.20 5.26
C PHE A 30 14.89 4.17 6.58
N ALA A 31 14.44 3.34 7.51
CA ALA A 31 15.07 3.07 8.79
C ALA A 31 15.34 1.57 8.94
N ALA A 32 16.24 1.18 9.84
CA ALA A 32 16.53 -0.22 10.12
C ALA A 32 16.93 -0.40 11.60
N ASP A 33 16.65 -1.58 12.14
CA ASP A 33 17.18 -2.01 13.45
C ASP A 33 18.72 -2.21 13.38
N ASP A 34 19.38 -2.27 14.55
CA ASP A 34 20.84 -2.46 14.63
C ASP A 34 21.28 -3.74 13.92
N GLY A 35 22.22 -3.61 12.98
CA GLY A 35 22.73 -4.73 12.18
C GLY A 35 21.90 -5.06 10.95
N GLU A 36 20.71 -4.47 10.82
CA GLU A 36 19.92 -4.51 9.61
C GLU A 36 20.24 -3.31 8.71
N ALA A 37 20.31 -3.54 7.41
CA ALA A 37 20.46 -2.47 6.44
C ALA A 37 19.62 -2.79 5.21
N TRP A 38 18.84 -1.80 4.78
CA TRP A 38 18.22 -1.83 3.46
C TRP A 38 19.32 -1.89 2.41
N THR A 39 19.23 -2.88 1.51
CA THR A 39 20.04 -2.86 0.31
C THR A 39 19.44 -1.85 -0.68
N GLU A 40 20.28 -1.33 -1.58
CA GLU A 40 19.82 -0.41 -2.63
C GLU A 40 18.69 -1.04 -3.47
N ALA A 41 18.82 -2.32 -3.82
CA ALA A 41 17.80 -3.04 -4.58
C ALA A 41 16.45 -3.12 -3.84
N GLN A 42 16.47 -3.30 -2.50
CA GLN A 42 15.25 -3.28 -1.68
C GLN A 42 14.62 -1.89 -1.63
N MET A 43 15.44 -0.84 -1.48
CA MET A 43 14.94 0.55 -1.50
C MET A 43 14.29 0.88 -2.85
N ILE A 44 14.94 0.53 -3.96
CA ILE A 44 14.42 0.72 -5.32
C ILE A 44 13.07 0.02 -5.48
N ALA A 45 12.99 -1.25 -5.12
CA ALA A 45 11.76 -2.02 -5.25
C ALA A 45 10.61 -1.46 -4.40
N ALA A 46 10.91 -0.99 -3.18
CA ALA A 46 9.92 -0.34 -2.33
C ALA A 46 9.45 1.00 -2.93
N ILE A 47 10.37 1.79 -3.48
CA ILE A 47 10.04 3.04 -4.18
C ILE A 47 9.17 2.77 -5.41
N GLU A 48 9.44 1.70 -6.16
CA GLU A 48 8.64 1.33 -7.34
C GLU A 48 7.21 0.92 -6.96
N GLY A 49 7.02 0.25 -5.81
CA GLY A 49 5.70 -0.01 -5.24
C GLY A 49 4.95 1.30 -4.94
N VAL A 50 5.59 2.22 -4.22
CA VAL A 50 5.01 3.54 -3.89
C VAL A 50 4.72 4.35 -5.17
N ALA A 51 5.59 4.28 -6.18
CA ALA A 51 5.39 4.94 -7.47
C ALA A 51 4.20 4.36 -8.26
N ALA A 52 3.91 3.06 -8.12
CA ALA A 52 2.71 2.48 -8.71
C ALA A 52 1.44 3.08 -8.09
N VAL A 53 1.41 3.21 -6.76
CA VAL A 53 0.32 3.85 -6.04
C VAL A 53 0.17 5.32 -6.44
N ASP A 54 1.28 6.07 -6.52
CA ASP A 54 1.29 7.47 -6.97
C ASP A 54 0.65 7.63 -8.34
N ARG A 55 1.06 6.82 -9.33
CA ARG A 55 0.47 6.84 -10.67
C ARG A 55 -1.03 6.56 -10.66
N LYS A 56 -1.47 5.57 -9.87
CA LYS A 56 -2.89 5.22 -9.78
C LYS A 56 -3.69 6.35 -9.12
N LEU A 57 -3.23 6.90 -8.01
CA LEU A 57 -3.90 8.03 -7.36
C LEU A 57 -3.87 9.31 -8.20
N TRP A 58 -2.85 9.51 -9.03
CA TRP A 58 -2.85 10.60 -10.01
C TRP A 58 -3.97 10.43 -11.04
N SER A 59 -4.21 9.21 -11.51
CA SER A 59 -5.35 8.91 -12.37
C SER A 59 -6.70 9.12 -11.68
N ALA A 60 -6.72 9.06 -10.35
CA ALA A 60 -7.88 9.37 -9.51
C ALA A 60 -7.98 10.85 -9.06
N GLY A 61 -6.97 11.70 -9.28
CA GLY A 61 -7.04 13.14 -8.95
C GLY A 61 -5.90 13.74 -8.11
N GLY A 62 -4.90 12.95 -7.67
CA GLY A 62 -3.65 13.44 -7.06
C GLY A 62 -3.11 12.61 -5.88
N PHE A 63 -1.79 12.55 -5.66
CA PHE A 63 -1.17 11.67 -4.64
C PHE A 63 -0.57 12.38 -3.42
N ARG A 64 0.16 13.49 -3.65
CA ARG A 64 1.23 13.92 -2.72
C ARG A 64 0.74 14.60 -1.43
N THR A 65 -0.50 15.06 -1.38
CA THR A 65 -1.02 15.83 -0.23
C THR A 65 -1.48 14.94 0.92
N ILE A 66 -1.86 13.69 0.66
CA ILE A 66 -2.57 12.83 1.62
C ILE A 66 -1.60 11.97 2.43
N MET A 67 -0.66 11.33 1.73
CA MET A 67 0.19 10.31 2.32
C MET A 67 1.20 10.85 3.32
N GLY A 68 1.49 12.15 3.33
CA GLY A 68 2.46 12.78 4.25
C GLY A 68 3.82 12.07 4.27
N SER A 69 4.54 12.14 5.39
CA SER A 69 5.75 11.33 5.60
C SER A 69 5.39 9.93 6.09
N VAL A 70 6.08 8.93 5.55
CA VAL A 70 5.93 7.51 5.89
C VAL A 70 7.32 6.95 6.19
N THR A 71 7.42 6.05 7.18
CA THR A 71 8.69 5.38 7.52
C THR A 71 8.61 3.92 7.14
N PHE A 72 9.57 3.43 6.38
CA PHE A 72 9.77 1.99 6.13
C PHE A 72 10.92 1.51 7.00
N LEU A 73 10.60 0.74 8.04
CA LEU A 73 11.53 0.16 8.98
C LEU A 73 11.85 -1.28 8.57
N ARG A 74 13.12 -1.63 8.39
CA ARG A 74 13.55 -3.03 8.28
C ARG A 74 13.85 -3.57 9.67
N SER A 75 13.25 -4.70 10.01
CA SER A 75 13.32 -5.29 11.35
C SER A 75 13.66 -6.77 11.26
N SER A 76 14.63 -7.22 12.05
CA SER A 76 14.98 -8.64 12.23
C SER A 76 14.19 -9.31 13.37
N LYS A 77 13.20 -8.62 13.93
CA LYS A 77 12.28 -9.21 14.91
C LYS A 77 11.61 -10.44 14.29
N THR A 78 11.64 -11.54 15.03
CA THR A 78 10.90 -12.77 14.70
C THR A 78 9.63 -12.90 15.53
N GLN A 79 9.43 -12.01 16.52
CA GLN A 79 8.27 -11.97 17.39
C GLN A 79 7.88 -10.53 17.74
N TRP A 80 6.60 -10.31 18.00
CA TRP A 80 6.09 -9.08 18.62
C TRP A 80 5.14 -9.40 19.77
N THR A 81 4.89 -8.42 20.63
CA THR A 81 3.97 -8.55 21.76
C THR A 81 2.82 -7.58 21.59
N ASP A 82 1.58 -8.07 21.66
CA ASP A 82 0.39 -7.22 21.55
C ASP A 82 0.14 -6.38 22.81
N SER A 83 -0.83 -5.47 22.74
CA SER A 83 -1.20 -4.60 23.86
C SER A 83 -1.70 -5.36 25.10
N ASN A 84 -2.08 -6.62 24.95
CA ASN A 84 -2.49 -7.50 26.04
C ASN A 84 -1.31 -8.35 26.59
N GLY A 85 -0.11 -8.20 26.04
CA GLY A 85 1.08 -8.93 26.46
C GLY A 85 1.25 -10.30 25.79
N ASN A 86 0.43 -10.65 24.79
CA ASN A 86 0.60 -11.93 24.09
C ASN A 86 1.72 -11.84 23.07
N VAL A 87 2.62 -12.83 23.12
CA VAL A 87 3.71 -12.97 22.15
C VAL A 87 3.21 -13.67 20.91
N HIS A 88 3.62 -13.14 19.77
CA HIS A 88 3.21 -13.58 18.47
C HIS A 88 4.43 -13.83 17.59
N ASN A 89 4.45 -14.95 16.88
CA ASN A 89 5.46 -15.20 15.85
C ASN A 89 5.18 -14.35 14.62
N ILE A 90 6.26 -13.92 13.97
CA ILE A 90 6.23 -13.21 12.68
C ILE A 90 6.53 -14.24 11.59
N ASP A 91 5.50 -14.58 10.82
CA ASP A 91 5.53 -15.48 9.67
C ASP A 91 4.98 -14.80 8.39
N TYR A 92 4.91 -13.47 8.41
CA TYR A 92 4.41 -12.60 7.34
C TYR A 92 5.44 -11.52 7.02
N GLY A 93 5.31 -10.86 5.86
CA GLY A 93 6.37 -9.98 5.37
C GLY A 93 6.38 -8.58 5.98
N ALA A 94 5.25 -8.00 6.37
CA ALA A 94 5.25 -6.65 6.93
C ALA A 94 4.04 -6.36 7.83
N GLN A 95 4.10 -5.25 8.55
CA GLN A 95 2.97 -4.73 9.33
C GLN A 95 3.01 -3.21 9.42
N THR A 96 1.85 -2.60 9.26
CA THR A 96 1.66 -1.15 9.38
C THR A 96 1.23 -0.71 10.79
N PHE A 97 1.94 0.27 11.33
CA PHE A 97 1.65 1.00 12.58
C PHE A 97 1.47 2.50 12.27
N GLY A 98 0.26 2.88 11.90
CA GLY A 98 -0.08 4.25 11.51
C GLY A 98 0.68 4.69 10.24
N ARG A 99 1.74 5.49 10.41
CA ARG A 99 2.61 5.97 9.30
C ARG A 99 3.96 5.25 9.21
N THR A 100 4.14 4.18 9.99
CA THR A 100 5.34 3.35 9.95
C THR A 100 4.95 1.98 9.43
N VAL A 101 5.70 1.47 8.46
CA VAL A 101 5.60 0.09 7.97
C VAL A 101 6.86 -0.63 8.40
N GLU A 102 6.71 -1.67 9.22
CA GLU A 102 7.80 -2.58 9.57
C GLU A 102 7.84 -3.75 8.58
N PHE A 103 8.95 -3.93 7.88
CA PHE A 103 9.22 -5.07 7.00
C PHE A 103 10.14 -6.07 7.69
N TYR A 104 9.77 -7.34 7.64
CA TYR A 104 10.46 -8.47 8.26
C TYR A 104 11.14 -9.34 7.22
N ASP A 105 12.03 -10.23 7.66
CA ASP A 105 12.80 -11.14 6.79
C ASP A 105 11.95 -11.87 5.73
N PRO A 106 10.74 -12.39 6.04
CA PRO A 106 9.91 -13.05 5.03
C PRO A 106 9.57 -12.19 3.81
N ALA A 107 9.57 -10.85 3.92
CA ALA A 107 9.34 -9.96 2.77
C ALA A 107 10.46 -10.03 1.74
N PHE A 108 11.66 -10.41 2.18
CA PHE A 108 12.88 -10.37 1.38
C PHE A 108 13.34 -11.76 0.89
N ASP A 109 12.77 -12.84 1.44
CA ASP A 109 13.10 -14.23 1.11
C ASP A 109 12.86 -14.59 -0.37
N VAL A 110 11.95 -13.89 -1.03
CA VAL A 110 11.62 -14.05 -2.46
C VAL A 110 12.61 -13.34 -3.39
N GLY A 111 13.51 -12.51 -2.85
CA GLY A 111 14.37 -11.60 -3.59
C GLY A 111 13.69 -10.25 -3.86
N SER A 112 14.45 -9.15 -3.77
CA SER A 112 13.87 -7.79 -3.85
C SER A 112 13.29 -7.41 -5.22
N LEU A 113 13.64 -8.15 -6.28
CA LEU A 113 13.07 -7.96 -7.63
C LEU A 113 11.82 -8.81 -7.86
N ASP A 114 11.45 -9.66 -6.91
CA ASP A 114 10.24 -10.45 -6.98
C ASP A 114 9.01 -9.53 -6.82
N PRO A 115 7.99 -9.66 -7.69
CA PRO A 115 6.74 -8.92 -7.58
C PRO A 115 6.10 -8.99 -6.19
N ASN A 116 6.30 -10.08 -5.44
CA ASN A 116 5.75 -10.28 -4.11
C ASN A 116 6.26 -9.26 -3.08
N PHE A 117 7.52 -8.80 -3.17
CA PHE A 117 8.00 -7.72 -2.30
C PHE A 117 7.31 -6.40 -2.61
N ARG A 118 7.15 -6.07 -3.91
CA ARG A 118 6.41 -4.86 -4.33
C ARG A 118 4.94 -4.91 -3.93
N ASN A 119 4.30 -6.07 -4.07
CA ASN A 119 2.92 -6.29 -3.63
C ASN A 119 2.77 -6.07 -2.14
N ASN A 120 3.73 -6.55 -1.34
CA ASN A 120 3.77 -6.30 0.09
C ASN A 120 3.85 -4.80 0.41
N VAL A 121 4.75 -4.08 -0.27
CA VAL A 121 4.85 -2.62 -0.11
C VAL A 121 3.53 -1.92 -0.44
N VAL A 122 2.86 -2.29 -1.54
CA VAL A 122 1.60 -1.65 -1.94
C VAL A 122 0.45 -1.99 -0.98
N HIS A 123 0.38 -3.24 -0.51
CA HIS A 123 -0.57 -3.68 0.53
C HIS A 123 -0.44 -2.81 1.78
N GLU A 124 0.77 -2.70 2.31
CA GLU A 124 1.03 -1.89 3.51
C GLU A 124 0.78 -0.40 3.28
N VAL A 125 1.10 0.11 2.09
CA VAL A 125 0.73 1.48 1.71
C VAL A 125 -0.80 1.67 1.72
N GLY A 126 -1.59 0.66 1.40
CA GLY A 126 -3.04 0.66 1.58
C GLY A 126 -3.45 0.88 3.04
N HIS A 127 -2.79 0.21 4.00
CA HIS A 127 -3.02 0.46 5.42
C HIS A 127 -2.64 1.89 5.84
N VAL A 128 -1.49 2.39 5.37
CA VAL A 128 -1.05 3.77 5.65
C VAL A 128 -2.02 4.79 5.04
N PHE A 129 -2.53 4.54 3.84
CA PHE A 129 -3.51 5.41 3.19
C PHE A 129 -4.81 5.49 3.99
N ASN A 130 -5.35 4.35 4.43
CA ASN A 130 -6.52 4.32 5.31
C ASN A 130 -6.29 5.15 6.57
N TYR A 131 -5.14 4.96 7.23
CA TYR A 131 -4.79 5.74 8.41
C TYR A 131 -4.74 7.25 8.11
N ALA A 132 -4.14 7.65 6.98
CA ALA A 132 -4.06 9.05 6.58
C ALA A 132 -5.44 9.67 6.34
N ILE A 133 -6.37 8.95 5.69
CA ILE A 133 -7.73 9.42 5.47
C ILE A 133 -8.53 9.49 6.77
N ALA A 134 -8.51 8.42 7.57
CA ALA A 134 -9.28 8.34 8.82
C ALA A 134 -8.80 9.33 9.90
N THR A 135 -7.53 9.77 9.83
CA THR A 135 -7.01 10.81 10.73
C THR A 135 -7.18 12.22 10.18
N GLY A 136 -7.39 12.37 8.87
CA GLY A 136 -7.55 13.66 8.19
C GLY A 136 -9.00 14.06 7.90
N SER A 137 -9.97 13.17 8.14
CA SER A 137 -11.39 13.35 7.81
C SER A 137 -12.31 12.50 8.70
N ASP A 138 -13.62 12.64 8.54
CA ASP A 138 -14.62 11.77 9.19
C ASP A 138 -14.84 10.43 8.45
N ALA A 139 -14.09 10.17 7.37
CA ALA A 139 -14.20 8.94 6.59
C ALA A 139 -13.51 7.77 7.29
N ASP A 140 -14.08 6.58 7.15
CA ASP A 140 -13.48 5.31 7.60
C ASP A 140 -13.47 4.36 6.40
N PRO A 141 -12.39 4.38 5.58
CA PRO A 141 -12.31 3.54 4.38
C PRO A 141 -12.56 2.05 4.63
N TYR A 142 -12.18 1.53 5.80
CA TYR A 142 -12.44 0.13 6.16
C TYR A 142 -13.94 -0.14 6.40
N ALA A 143 -14.61 0.75 7.14
CA ALA A 143 -16.04 0.63 7.37
C ALA A 143 -16.86 0.88 6.11
N GLU A 144 -16.46 1.86 5.29
CA GLU A 144 -17.13 2.24 4.05
C GLU A 144 -17.05 1.13 3.00
N LEU A 145 -15.91 0.43 2.88
CA LEU A 145 -15.80 -0.76 2.05
C LEU A 145 -16.76 -1.86 2.51
N GLY A 146 -16.83 -2.12 3.82
CA GLY A 146 -17.77 -3.08 4.39
C GLY A 146 -19.23 -2.75 4.11
N GLN A 147 -19.60 -1.46 4.15
CA GLN A 147 -20.96 -1.01 3.82
C GLN A 147 -21.25 -1.14 2.32
N ALA A 148 -20.31 -0.75 1.45
CA ALA A 148 -20.47 -0.82 0.00
C ALA A 148 -20.70 -2.26 -0.50
N LEU A 149 -20.19 -3.24 0.24
CA LEU A 149 -20.34 -4.66 -0.07
C LEU A 149 -21.52 -5.31 0.65
N GLY A 150 -22.46 -4.51 1.16
CA GLY A 150 -23.70 -5.01 1.76
C GLY A 150 -23.52 -5.65 3.14
N GLY A 151 -22.44 -5.31 3.86
CA GLY A 151 -22.15 -5.78 5.22
C GLY A 151 -21.62 -7.21 5.31
N THR A 152 -21.83 -8.04 4.29
CA THR A 152 -21.18 -9.35 4.15
C THR A 152 -20.03 -9.19 3.17
N LEU A 153 -18.81 -9.17 3.69
CA LEU A 153 -17.64 -9.07 2.84
C LEU A 153 -17.56 -10.29 1.91
N PRO A 154 -17.27 -10.08 0.61
CA PRO A 154 -16.84 -11.13 -0.30
C PRO A 154 -15.74 -12.00 0.33
N SER A 155 -15.61 -13.23 -0.16
CA SER A 155 -14.53 -14.09 0.31
C SER A 155 -13.19 -13.42 0.03
N ARG A 156 -12.21 -13.72 0.89
CA ARG A 156 -10.81 -13.33 0.72
C ARG A 156 -10.30 -13.64 -0.69
N GLU A 157 -10.74 -14.75 -1.27
CA GLU A 157 -10.39 -15.17 -2.63
C GLU A 157 -10.82 -14.15 -3.68
N THR A 158 -12.01 -13.56 -3.56
CA THR A 158 -12.51 -12.52 -4.49
C THR A 158 -11.67 -11.25 -4.46
N PHE A 159 -11.16 -10.84 -3.28
CA PHE A 159 -10.31 -9.65 -3.15
C PHE A 159 -8.88 -9.84 -3.62
N ARG A 160 -8.48 -11.08 -3.88
CA ARG A 160 -7.10 -11.47 -4.20
C ARG A 160 -6.99 -12.11 -5.57
N ASP A 161 -8.12 -12.26 -6.24
CA ASP A 161 -8.20 -12.94 -7.51
C ASP A 161 -7.35 -12.20 -8.53
N GLY A 162 -6.38 -12.90 -9.13
CA GLY A 162 -5.36 -12.32 -10.01
C GLY A 162 -3.98 -12.05 -9.38
N LEU A 163 -3.79 -12.27 -8.07
CA LEU A 163 -2.50 -12.09 -7.39
C LEU A 163 -1.93 -13.41 -6.84
N ASP A 164 -0.64 -13.66 -7.10
CA ASP A 164 0.06 -14.84 -6.63
C ASP A 164 0.22 -14.85 -5.09
N PRO A 165 -0.08 -15.97 -4.42
CA PRO A 165 -0.01 -16.00 -2.98
C PRO A 165 1.42 -15.93 -2.43
N TYR A 166 1.61 -15.13 -1.35
CA TYR A 166 2.79 -14.99 -0.45
C TYR A 166 3.52 -13.64 -0.55
N PRO A 167 4.14 -13.06 0.50
CA PRO A 167 3.88 -13.07 1.95
C PRO A 167 3.13 -11.80 2.41
N TRP A 168 2.51 -11.09 1.48
CA TRP A 168 1.68 -9.88 1.67
C TRP A 168 0.23 -10.21 2.09
N GLN A 169 -0.04 -11.50 2.25
CA GLN A 169 -1.38 -12.01 2.43
C GLN A 169 -1.84 -11.83 3.89
N GLN A 170 -3.04 -11.27 4.08
CA GLN A 170 -3.83 -11.26 5.33
C GLN A 170 -3.28 -12.19 6.41
N ASN A 171 -2.93 -11.61 7.58
CA ASN A 171 -2.55 -12.35 8.77
C ASN A 171 -3.48 -13.57 8.96
N THR A 172 -2.92 -14.78 9.01
CA THR A 172 -3.65 -16.06 9.03
C THR A 172 -4.43 -16.30 10.33
N ARG A 173 -4.41 -15.32 11.25
CA ARG A 173 -5.15 -15.35 12.49
C ARG A 173 -6.64 -15.32 12.19
N GLY A 174 -7.30 -16.44 12.44
CA GLY A 174 -8.73 -16.68 12.22
C GLY A 174 -9.68 -15.83 13.08
N ASP A 175 -9.28 -14.63 13.46
CA ASP A 175 -10.04 -13.72 14.31
C ASP A 175 -10.73 -12.70 13.41
N SER A 176 -12.05 -12.82 13.31
CA SER A 176 -12.99 -11.98 12.54
C SER A 176 -12.88 -10.45 12.73
N MET A 177 -11.97 -9.95 13.57
CA MET A 177 -11.81 -8.53 13.84
C MET A 177 -10.84 -7.83 12.88
N ASN A 178 -9.99 -8.57 12.15
CA ASN A 178 -9.00 -8.01 11.23
C ASN A 178 -9.32 -8.22 9.73
N SER A 179 -10.52 -8.72 9.40
CA SER A 179 -10.86 -9.00 7.99
C SER A 179 -10.96 -7.73 7.15
N ASN A 180 -11.60 -6.67 7.64
CA ASN A 180 -11.92 -5.52 6.79
C ASN A 180 -10.68 -4.71 6.40
N GLY A 181 -9.78 -4.48 7.36
CA GLY A 181 -8.58 -3.68 7.11
C GLY A 181 -7.63 -4.32 6.11
N GLU A 182 -7.46 -5.64 6.22
CA GLU A 182 -6.63 -6.40 5.29
C GLU A 182 -7.32 -6.65 3.94
N LEU A 183 -8.65 -6.84 3.90
CA LEU A 183 -9.38 -6.91 2.62
C LEU A 183 -9.34 -5.57 1.88
N TYR A 184 -9.38 -4.46 2.61
CA TYR A 184 -9.13 -3.15 2.02
C TYR A 184 -7.72 -3.08 1.43
N ALA A 185 -6.69 -3.53 2.16
CA ALA A 185 -5.31 -3.51 1.67
C ALA A 185 -5.10 -4.44 0.45
N ASP A 186 -5.67 -5.65 0.46
CA ASP A 186 -5.71 -6.57 -0.67
C ASP A 186 -6.43 -5.94 -1.89
N GLY A 187 -7.57 -5.28 -1.64
CA GLY A 187 -8.34 -4.58 -2.67
C GLY A 187 -7.63 -3.34 -3.22
N PHE A 188 -6.94 -2.60 -2.37
CA PHE A 188 -6.11 -1.44 -2.73
C PHE A 188 -4.93 -1.85 -3.60
N LEU A 189 -4.30 -2.99 -3.28
CA LEU A 189 -3.27 -3.61 -4.08
C LEU A 189 -3.79 -4.00 -5.46
N ASN A 190 -4.92 -4.71 -5.53
CA ASN A 190 -5.53 -5.09 -6.80
C ASN A 190 -5.94 -3.88 -7.65
N TRP A 191 -6.52 -2.87 -7.01
CA TRP A 191 -6.88 -1.61 -7.66
C TRP A 191 -5.64 -0.89 -8.21
N THR A 192 -4.55 -0.82 -7.44
CA THR A 192 -3.30 -0.17 -7.86
C THR A 192 -2.73 -0.78 -9.13
N TYR A 193 -2.85 -2.09 -9.31
CA TYR A 193 -2.33 -2.82 -10.46
C TYR A 193 -3.38 -3.18 -11.53
N ASP A 194 -4.63 -2.73 -11.37
CA ASP A 194 -5.73 -3.08 -12.27
C ASP A 194 -5.87 -4.61 -12.48
N SER A 195 -5.67 -5.39 -11.41
CA SER A 195 -5.57 -6.84 -11.47
C SER A 195 -6.83 -7.60 -11.04
N PHE A 196 -7.91 -6.90 -10.67
CA PHE A 196 -9.20 -7.55 -10.47
C PHE A 196 -9.63 -8.29 -11.74
N ASN A 197 -10.04 -9.56 -11.59
CA ASN A 197 -10.67 -10.28 -12.68
C ASN A 197 -11.97 -9.58 -13.12
N ASN A 198 -12.33 -9.72 -14.40
CA ASN A 198 -13.53 -9.11 -15.00
C ASN A 198 -14.86 -9.74 -14.52
N GLU A 199 -14.85 -10.44 -13.40
CA GLU A 199 -16.04 -10.96 -12.74
C GLU A 199 -16.82 -9.81 -12.08
N PRO A 200 -18.16 -9.92 -11.92
CA PRO A 200 -19.00 -8.82 -11.45
C PRO A 200 -18.54 -8.18 -10.14
N GLU A 201 -18.10 -9.00 -9.18
CA GLU A 201 -17.65 -8.55 -7.86
C GLU A 201 -16.33 -7.77 -7.95
N GLY A 202 -15.36 -8.22 -8.74
CA GLY A 202 -14.09 -7.52 -8.95
C GLY A 202 -14.29 -6.17 -9.63
N VAL A 203 -15.17 -6.10 -10.63
CA VAL A 203 -15.56 -4.85 -11.29
C VAL A 203 -16.25 -3.89 -10.32
N GLN A 204 -17.12 -4.40 -9.45
CA GLN A 204 -17.80 -3.57 -8.43
C GLN A 204 -16.80 -3.00 -7.41
N ILE A 205 -15.87 -3.82 -6.90
CA ILE A 205 -14.86 -3.38 -5.93
C ILE A 205 -13.93 -2.35 -6.58
N SER A 206 -13.43 -2.63 -7.80
CA SER A 206 -12.57 -1.70 -8.54
C SER A 206 -13.27 -0.35 -8.78
N GLY A 207 -14.53 -0.38 -9.24
CA GLY A 207 -15.32 0.84 -9.46
C GLY A 207 -15.61 1.61 -8.18
N TRP A 208 -15.74 0.92 -7.03
CA TRP A 208 -15.84 1.59 -5.73
C TRP A 208 -14.53 2.30 -5.37
N PHE A 209 -13.38 1.65 -5.53
CA PHE A 209 -12.09 2.29 -5.29
C PHE A 209 -11.89 3.52 -6.19
N ASP A 210 -12.19 3.43 -7.49
CA ASP A 210 -12.11 4.58 -8.40
C ASP A 210 -12.95 5.76 -7.91
N ALA A 211 -14.19 5.50 -7.49
CA ALA A 211 -15.10 6.53 -7.00
C ALA A 211 -14.61 7.15 -5.68
N GLN A 212 -14.20 6.34 -4.71
CA GLN A 212 -13.79 6.84 -3.40
C GLN A 212 -12.42 7.53 -3.43
N MET A 213 -11.46 6.97 -4.17
CA MET A 213 -10.14 7.59 -4.30
C MET A 213 -10.28 8.98 -4.90
N SER A 214 -11.12 9.15 -5.91
CA SER A 214 -11.41 10.46 -6.49
C SER A 214 -11.97 11.47 -5.48
N LEU A 215 -12.76 11.01 -4.50
CA LEU A 215 -13.30 11.88 -3.45
C LEU A 215 -12.26 12.23 -2.39
N TRP A 216 -11.51 11.23 -1.92
CA TRP A 216 -10.52 11.40 -0.86
C TRP A 216 -9.27 12.15 -1.32
N VAL A 217 -8.92 12.02 -2.60
CA VAL A 217 -7.74 12.70 -3.17
C VAL A 217 -8.03 14.02 -3.85
N SER A 218 -9.30 14.32 -4.12
CA SER A 218 -9.66 15.67 -4.56
C SER A 218 -9.24 16.65 -3.48
N PRO A 219 -8.53 17.74 -3.82
CA PRO A 219 -8.32 18.81 -2.86
C PRO A 219 -9.69 19.24 -2.36
N SER A 220 -9.94 19.04 -1.05
CA SER A 220 -11.12 19.54 -0.39
C SER A 220 -11.29 21.01 -0.80
N ASN A 221 -12.36 21.32 -1.53
CA ASN A 221 -12.69 22.71 -1.80
C ASN A 221 -12.73 23.43 -0.44
N PRO A 222 -11.92 24.48 -0.23
CA PRO A 222 -12.05 25.31 0.97
C PRO A 222 -13.42 25.97 1.05
#